data_AF-A0A1H5M9Q4-F1
#
_entry.id   AF-A0A1H5M9Q4-F1
#
_cell.length_a   1.000
_cell.length_b   1.000
_cell.length_c   1.000
_cell.angle_alpha   90.00
_cell.angle_beta   90.00
_cell.angle_gamma   90.00
#
_symmetry.space_group_name_H-M   'P 1'
#
loop_
_entity.id
_entity.type
_entity.pdbx_description
1 polymer ?
#
loop_
_entity_poly.entity_id
_entity_poly.type
_entity_poly.pdbx_seq_one_letter_code
_entity_poly.pdbx_strand_id
1 'polypeptide(L)'
;MSRHVSNDLKRRARELAAREEIPYSAALARLRTLRDTPARPTDTAAGNPTRFLLPEYLYVPLAAPDLGDARPCDDCQGSGLDAEGRAFAQPSDGGRPPLLVEVVCSKCEGCGRAEHAENGCGHPHTDPDMDDGLYDEDEDEESPCYSCAGREFNYVQAVVSDDQGEPVEAIYLRLPCGCTADRMRVILGDLIEVAG
;
A
#
# COMPACT_ATOMS: atom_id res chain seq x y z
N MET A 1 -18.50 -24.76 9.03
CA MET A 1 -17.86 -24.11 7.88
C MET A 1 -16.36 -24.40 7.92
N SER A 2 -15.85 -25.14 6.94
CA SER A 2 -14.46 -25.62 6.92
C SER A 2 -13.53 -24.45 6.59
N ARG A 3 -12.82 -23.91 7.60
CA ARG A 3 -11.81 -22.87 7.40
C ARG A 3 -10.67 -23.48 6.59
N HIS A 4 -10.56 -23.12 5.31
CA HIS A 4 -9.45 -23.55 4.47
C HIS A 4 -8.13 -23.08 5.09
N VAL A 5 -7.32 -24.06 5.51
CA VAL A 5 -5.98 -23.81 6.03
C VAL A 5 -5.06 -23.69 4.81
N SER A 6 -4.47 -22.51 4.61
CA SER A 6 -3.48 -22.25 3.56
C SER A 6 -2.40 -23.34 3.55
N ASN A 7 -1.98 -23.75 2.36
CA ASN A 7 -0.93 -24.76 2.19
C ASN A 7 0.39 -24.34 2.85
N ASP A 8 0.67 -23.03 2.93
CA ASP A 8 1.82 -22.49 3.64
C ASP A 8 1.72 -22.72 5.16
N LEU A 9 0.57 -22.42 5.76
CA LEU A 9 0.33 -22.67 7.18
C LEU A 9 0.46 -24.16 7.51
N LYS A 10 0.05 -25.04 6.60
CA LYS A 10 0.24 -26.49 6.77
C LYS A 10 1.73 -26.87 6.68
N ARG A 11 2.50 -26.28 5.77
CA ARG A 11 3.95 -26.51 5.64
C ARG A 11 4.68 -26.07 6.92
N ARG A 12 4.47 -24.82 7.36
CA ARG A 12 5.07 -24.27 8.59
C ARG A 12 4.68 -25.06 9.84
N ALA A 13 3.44 -25.52 9.94
CA ALA A 13 3.02 -26.36 11.05
C ALA A 13 3.69 -27.74 11.06
N ARG A 14 4.03 -28.31 9.89
CA ARG A 14 4.80 -29.56 9.80
C ARG A 14 6.26 -29.35 10.21
N GLU A 15 6.88 -28.27 9.75
CA GLU A 15 8.26 -27.91 10.13
C GLU A 15 8.38 -27.65 11.63
N LEU A 16 7.43 -26.90 12.20
CA LEU A 16 7.39 -26.61 13.63
C LEU A 16 7.16 -27.89 14.45
N ALA A 17 6.23 -28.75 14.02
CA ALA A 17 5.97 -30.03 14.66
C ALA A 17 7.20 -30.95 14.65
N ALA A 18 7.92 -31.00 13.53
CA ALA A 18 9.13 -31.81 13.40
C ALA A 18 10.28 -31.24 14.26
N ARG A 19 10.47 -29.92 14.27
CA ARG A 19 11.55 -29.26 15.01
C ARG A 19 11.36 -29.32 16.52
N GLU A 20 10.14 -29.18 16.99
CA GLU A 20 9.83 -29.11 18.43
C GLU A 20 9.25 -30.41 18.98
N GLU A 21 9.19 -31.47 18.17
CA GLU A 21 8.63 -32.78 18.53
C GLU A 21 7.21 -32.70 19.12
N ILE A 22 6.42 -31.73 18.67
CA ILE A 22 5.03 -31.52 19.10
C ILE A 22 4.03 -32.04 18.05
N PRO A 23 2.81 -32.43 18.46
CA PRO A 23 1.76 -32.80 17.52
C PRO A 23 1.46 -31.68 16.52
N TYR A 24 1.21 -32.04 15.26
CA TYR A 24 0.86 -31.10 14.19
C TYR A 24 -0.30 -30.16 14.56
N SER A 25 -1.31 -30.67 15.26
CA SER A 25 -2.45 -29.88 15.74
C SER A 25 -2.03 -28.81 16.77
N ALA A 26 -1.07 -29.12 17.65
CA ALA A 26 -0.52 -28.17 18.62
C ALA A 26 0.34 -27.10 17.92
N ALA A 27 1.16 -27.49 16.95
CA ALA A 27 1.91 -26.57 16.10
C ALA A 27 0.98 -25.61 15.33
N LEU A 28 -0.10 -26.13 14.76
CA LEU A 28 -1.09 -25.33 14.03
C LEU A 28 -1.83 -24.34 14.96
N ALA A 29 -2.18 -24.76 16.17
CA ALA A 29 -2.81 -23.88 17.16
C ALA A 29 -1.87 -22.75 17.59
N ARG A 30 -0.58 -23.07 17.83
CA ARG A 30 0.43 -22.09 18.24
C ARG A 30 0.73 -21.05 17.16
N LEU A 31 0.80 -21.48 15.89
CA LEU A 31 0.96 -20.57 14.75
C LEU A 31 -0.26 -19.67 14.54
N ARG A 32 -1.46 -20.14 14.90
CA ARG A 32 -2.68 -19.31 14.88
C ARG A 32 -2.69 -18.28 16.00
N THR A 33 -2.33 -18.67 17.23
CA THR A 33 -2.27 -17.73 18.36
C THR A 33 -1.20 -16.65 18.18
N LEU A 34 -0.11 -16.95 17.48
CA LEU A 34 0.90 -15.94 17.12
C LEU A 34 0.37 -14.93 16.09
N ARG A 35 -0.61 -15.31 15.27
CA ARG A 35 -1.28 -14.43 14.30
C ARG A 35 -2.35 -13.55 14.97
N ASP A 36 -2.97 -14.05 16.04
CA ASP A 36 -4.04 -13.37 16.79
C ASP A 36 -3.51 -12.52 17.97
N THR A 37 -2.20 -12.48 18.21
CA THR A 37 -1.64 -11.53 19.17
C THR A 37 -1.57 -10.18 18.49
N PRO A 38 -2.35 -9.16 18.91
CA PRO A 38 -2.18 -7.82 18.36
C PRO A 38 -0.75 -7.40 18.66
N ALA A 39 0.05 -7.23 17.61
CA ALA A 39 1.34 -6.60 17.75
C ALA A 39 1.06 -5.23 18.38
N ARG A 40 1.77 -4.94 19.47
CA ARG A 40 1.90 -3.58 20.02
C ARG A 40 2.18 -2.63 18.84
N PRO A 41 1.66 -1.38 18.81
CA PRO A 41 2.03 -0.43 17.77
C PRO A 41 3.56 -0.42 17.68
N THR A 42 4.11 -0.94 16.60
CA THR A 42 5.52 -0.82 16.33
C THR A 42 5.67 0.56 15.72
N ASP A 43 5.86 1.56 16.60
CA ASP A 43 6.54 2.77 16.19
C ASP A 43 7.89 2.32 15.63
N THR A 44 8.05 2.48 14.32
CA THR A 44 9.19 1.96 13.58
C THR A 44 10.39 2.89 13.72
N ALA A 45 11.57 2.29 13.93
CA ALA A 45 12.83 2.97 14.17
C ALA A 45 13.64 3.25 12.88
N ALA A 46 13.94 4.52 12.53
CA ALA A 46 14.70 4.88 11.30
C ALA A 46 16.17 4.40 11.24
N GLY A 47 16.77 3.92 12.33
CA GLY A 47 18.16 3.42 12.31
C GLY A 47 18.34 2.06 11.63
N ASN A 48 17.24 1.33 11.44
CA ASN A 48 17.15 0.13 10.63
C ASN A 48 15.75 0.13 10.01
N PRO A 49 15.59 0.45 8.70
CA PRO A 49 14.28 0.30 8.07
C PRO A 49 13.86 -1.13 8.37
N THR A 50 12.74 -1.28 9.08
CA THR A 50 12.39 -2.60 9.59
C THR A 50 11.82 -3.37 8.42
N ARG A 51 12.73 -3.89 7.61
CA ARG A 51 12.47 -4.65 6.39
C ARG A 51 11.88 -5.98 6.83
N PHE A 52 10.57 -5.97 7.00
CA PHE A 52 9.84 -7.20 7.22
C PHE A 52 9.49 -7.76 5.86
N LEU A 53 9.73 -9.07 5.70
CA LEU A 53 9.24 -9.78 4.55
C LEU A 53 7.77 -10.11 4.80
N LEU A 54 6.89 -9.60 3.95
CA LEU A 54 5.47 -9.94 4.00
C LEU A 54 5.24 -11.22 3.19
N PRO A 55 4.95 -12.38 3.83
CA PRO A 55 4.68 -13.61 3.08
C PRO A 55 3.32 -13.58 2.35
N GLU A 56 2.44 -12.68 2.77
CA GLU A 56 1.10 -12.45 2.23
C GLU A 56 0.72 -10.97 2.44
N TYR A 57 0.22 -10.30 1.39
CA TYR A 57 -0.25 -8.92 1.46
C TYR A 57 -1.38 -8.65 0.46
N LEU A 58 -2.19 -7.63 0.74
CA LEU A 58 -3.16 -7.06 -0.20
C LEU A 58 -2.46 -6.03 -1.07
N TYR A 59 -2.73 -6.05 -2.37
CA TYR A 59 -2.16 -5.09 -3.31
C TYR A 59 -3.14 -4.78 -4.45
N VAL A 60 -3.12 -3.54 -4.92
CA VAL A 60 -3.82 -3.10 -6.12
C VAL A 60 -2.75 -2.64 -7.11
N PRO A 61 -2.57 -3.35 -8.26
CA PRO A 61 -1.68 -2.88 -9.29
C PRO A 61 -2.33 -1.64 -9.95
N LEU A 62 -1.77 -0.48 -9.65
CA LEU A 62 -2.19 0.80 -10.22
C LEU A 62 -1.24 1.17 -11.36
N ALA A 63 -1.81 1.62 -12.49
CA ALA A 63 -1.02 1.99 -13.65
C ALA A 63 -0.07 3.16 -13.36
N ALA A 64 1.00 3.27 -14.15
CA ALA A 64 1.82 4.46 -14.17
C ALA A 64 1.00 5.65 -14.73
N PRO A 65 1.33 6.90 -14.35
CA PRO A 65 0.71 8.08 -14.94
C PRO A 65 0.89 8.12 -16.47
N ASP A 66 -0.15 8.55 -17.19
CA ASP A 66 -0.01 8.89 -18.60
C ASP A 66 0.71 10.24 -18.73
N LEU A 67 1.87 10.21 -19.40
CA LEU A 67 2.71 11.39 -19.61
C LEU A 67 2.33 12.15 -20.90
N GLY A 68 1.58 11.54 -21.81
CA GLY A 68 1.44 12.04 -23.18
C GLY A 68 2.81 12.32 -23.79
N ASP A 69 3.00 13.54 -24.30
CA ASP A 69 4.27 13.99 -24.89
C ASP A 69 5.26 14.60 -23.88
N ALA A 70 4.92 14.62 -22.58
CA ALA A 70 5.82 15.20 -21.58
C ALA A 70 7.02 14.31 -21.31
N ARG A 71 8.15 14.95 -21.01
CA ARG A 71 9.37 14.23 -20.60
C ARG A 71 9.14 13.53 -19.26
N PRO A 72 9.60 12.27 -19.09
CA PRO A 72 9.51 11.59 -17.81
C PRO A 72 10.44 12.22 -16.78
N CYS A 73 10.02 12.19 -15.52
CA CYS A 73 10.86 12.55 -14.39
C CYS A 73 12.15 11.72 -14.43
N ASP A 74 13.28 12.38 -14.28
CA ASP A 74 14.62 11.78 -14.29
C ASP A 74 14.91 10.91 -13.06
N ASP A 75 14.17 11.09 -11.97
CA ASP A 75 14.29 10.29 -10.76
C ASP A 75 13.48 8.98 -10.88
N CYS A 76 12.16 9.08 -11.05
CA CYS A 76 11.29 7.90 -11.12
C CYS A 76 11.06 7.32 -12.52
N GLN A 77 11.67 7.91 -13.55
CA GLN A 77 11.59 7.49 -14.95
C GLN A 77 10.14 7.37 -15.47
N GLY A 78 9.24 8.24 -14.99
CA GLY A 78 7.84 8.26 -15.42
C GLY A 78 6.87 7.43 -14.57
N SER A 79 7.37 6.64 -13.62
CA SER A 79 6.50 5.77 -12.82
C SER A 79 5.62 6.54 -11.82
N GLY A 80 6.05 7.74 -11.42
CA GLY A 80 5.45 8.47 -10.29
C GLY A 80 5.77 7.86 -8.93
N LEU A 81 6.51 6.76 -8.86
CA LEU A 81 6.85 6.06 -7.63
C LEU A 81 8.29 6.35 -7.22
N ASP A 82 8.55 6.21 -5.92
CA ASP A 82 9.87 6.32 -5.34
C ASP A 82 10.88 5.41 -6.08
N ALA A 83 12.04 5.97 -6.45
CA ALA A 83 13.03 5.29 -7.28
C ALA A 83 13.65 4.06 -6.59
N GLU A 84 13.66 4.04 -5.26
CA GLU A 84 14.13 2.90 -4.46
C GLU A 84 13.04 1.82 -4.32
N GLY A 85 11.82 2.08 -4.80
CA GLY A 85 10.69 1.16 -4.72
C GLY A 85 10.18 0.99 -3.30
N ARG A 86 10.35 2.00 -2.43
CA ARG A 86 9.87 1.94 -1.05
C ARG A 86 8.35 1.70 -1.04
N ALA A 87 7.91 0.82 -0.15
CA ALA A 87 6.51 0.54 0.11
C ALA A 87 6.28 0.35 1.60
N PHE A 88 5.08 0.67 2.06
CA PHE A 88 4.65 0.55 3.45
C PHE A 88 3.51 -0.46 3.57
N ALA A 89 3.45 -1.11 4.74
CA ALA A 89 2.39 -2.05 5.06
C ALA A 89 1.37 -1.36 5.97
N GLN A 90 0.22 -0.98 5.42
CA GLN A 90 -0.88 -0.50 6.23
C GLN A 90 -1.57 -1.68 6.92
N PRO A 91 -1.63 -1.70 8.27
CA PRO A 91 -2.31 -2.76 9.00
C PRO A 91 -3.77 -2.88 8.56
N SER A 92 -4.25 -4.12 8.47
CA SER A 92 -5.65 -4.42 8.17
C SER A 92 -6.33 -5.07 9.36
N ASP A 93 -7.59 -4.72 9.60
CA ASP A 93 -8.37 -5.26 10.69
C ASP A 93 -8.80 -6.72 10.45
N GLY A 94 -9.11 -7.42 11.54
CA GLY A 94 -9.79 -8.73 11.49
C GLY A 94 -8.94 -9.88 10.95
N GLY A 95 -7.62 -9.80 11.09
CA GLY A 95 -6.69 -10.86 10.68
C GLY A 95 -6.47 -10.96 9.16
N ARG A 96 -6.90 -9.94 8.41
CA ARG A 96 -6.60 -9.81 6.97
C ARG A 96 -5.11 -9.49 6.77
N PRO A 97 -4.52 -9.88 5.62
CA PRO A 97 -3.17 -9.44 5.27
C PRO A 97 -3.09 -7.91 5.21
N PRO A 98 -1.94 -7.30 5.54
CA PRO A 98 -1.76 -5.85 5.43
C PRO A 98 -1.90 -5.39 3.99
N LEU A 99 -2.31 -4.14 3.79
CA LEU A 99 -2.35 -3.48 2.50
C LEU A 99 -0.98 -2.88 2.20
N LEU A 100 -0.37 -3.30 1.10
CA LEU A 100 0.87 -2.71 0.61
C LEU A 100 0.53 -1.42 -0.15
N VAL A 101 1.16 -0.32 0.28
CA VAL A 101 1.03 1.01 -0.34
C VAL A 101 2.40 1.51 -0.77
N GLU A 102 2.49 2.07 -1.97
CA GLU A 102 3.77 2.48 -2.56
C GLU A 102 4.09 3.92 -2.21
N VAL A 103 5.37 4.22 -2.01
CA VAL A 103 5.86 5.58 -1.81
C VAL A 103 5.91 6.28 -3.17
N VAL A 104 5.49 7.53 -3.15
CA VAL A 104 5.44 8.41 -4.31
C VAL A 104 6.79 9.10 -4.48
N CYS A 105 7.22 9.30 -5.73
CA CYS A 105 8.46 10.02 -6.03
C CYS A 105 8.41 11.43 -5.45
N SER A 106 9.35 11.76 -4.56
CA SER A 106 9.41 13.07 -3.91
C SER A 106 9.75 14.20 -4.88
N LYS A 107 10.44 13.90 -5.99
CA LYS A 107 10.82 14.91 -6.99
C LYS A 107 9.65 15.35 -7.87
N CYS A 108 8.84 14.40 -8.35
CA CYS A 108 7.70 14.69 -9.23
C CYS A 108 6.35 14.64 -8.53
N GLU A 109 6.34 14.38 -7.22
CA GLU A 109 5.15 14.25 -6.35
C GLU A 109 4.13 13.22 -6.86
N GLY A 110 4.51 12.34 -7.79
CA GLY A 110 3.66 11.27 -8.31
C GLY A 110 3.10 11.49 -9.70
N CYS A 111 3.33 12.65 -10.33
CA CYS A 111 2.85 12.86 -11.71
C CYS A 111 3.69 12.15 -12.78
N GLY A 112 4.91 11.70 -12.44
CA GLY A 112 5.83 11.04 -13.37
C GLY A 112 6.49 11.97 -14.38
N ARG A 113 6.18 13.27 -14.42
CA ARG A 113 6.71 14.24 -15.40
C ARG A 113 7.99 14.93 -14.89
N ALA A 114 8.86 15.34 -15.80
CA ALA A 114 10.07 16.14 -15.50
C ALA A 114 9.75 17.59 -15.14
N GLU A 115 8.68 18.12 -15.71
CA GLU A 115 8.20 19.48 -15.52
C GLU A 115 6.75 19.43 -15.04
N HIS A 116 6.44 20.20 -14.00
CA HIS A 116 5.08 20.35 -13.49
C HIS A 116 4.33 21.36 -14.35
N ALA A 117 3.03 21.11 -14.60
CA ALA A 117 2.19 22.11 -15.24
C ALA A 117 2.03 23.33 -14.32
N GLU A 118 1.61 24.49 -14.85
CA GLU A 118 1.36 25.69 -14.03
C GLU A 118 0.36 25.46 -12.88
N ASN A 119 -0.53 24.47 -13.03
CA ASN A 119 -1.47 24.01 -12.00
C ASN A 119 -0.92 22.88 -11.11
N GLY A 120 0.41 22.73 -11.06
CA GLY A 120 1.11 21.65 -10.35
C GLY A 120 1.02 20.30 -11.07
N CYS A 121 1.33 19.25 -10.32
CA CYS A 121 1.33 17.85 -10.74
C CYS A 121 -0.05 17.25 -11.10
N GLY A 122 -1.09 18.06 -11.23
CA GLY A 122 -2.46 17.55 -11.42
C GLY A 122 -2.93 16.72 -10.23
N HIS A 123 -2.45 17.04 -9.01
CA HIS A 123 -3.14 16.67 -7.79
C HIS A 123 -4.28 17.67 -7.64
N PRO A 124 -5.53 17.38 -8.04
CA PRO A 124 -6.62 18.12 -7.46
C PRO A 124 -6.57 17.74 -5.98
N HIS A 125 -5.99 18.62 -5.17
CA HIS A 125 -6.57 18.84 -3.87
C HIS A 125 -8.03 19.13 -4.20
N THR A 126 -8.91 18.18 -3.90
CA THR A 126 -10.33 18.47 -3.80
C THR A 126 -10.39 19.60 -2.79
N ASP A 127 -10.46 20.83 -3.31
CA ASP A 127 -10.83 21.97 -2.52
C ASP A 127 -12.19 21.57 -1.91
N PRO A 128 -12.29 21.45 -0.58
CA PRO A 128 -13.55 21.08 0.07
C PRO A 128 -14.67 22.09 -0.25
N ASP A 129 -14.32 23.23 -0.88
CA ASP A 129 -15.22 24.28 -1.35
C ASP A 129 -15.49 24.23 -2.88
N MET A 130 -15.26 23.10 -3.57
CA MET A 130 -15.79 22.90 -4.93
C MET A 130 -17.32 22.76 -4.89
N ASP A 131 -17.90 23.94 -4.82
CA ASP A 131 -19.25 24.41 -5.13
C ASP A 131 -20.05 23.43 -6.02
N ASP A 132 -21.24 23.11 -5.52
CA ASP A 132 -22.32 22.27 -6.03
C ASP A 132 -23.00 22.85 -7.29
N GLY A 133 -22.23 23.52 -8.14
CA GLY A 133 -22.68 24.21 -9.33
C GLY A 133 -22.97 23.28 -10.51
N LEU A 134 -24.25 22.91 -10.66
CA LEU A 134 -24.92 22.45 -11.88
C LEU A 134 -24.19 21.37 -12.70
N TYR A 135 -24.58 20.11 -12.47
CA TYR A 135 -24.34 19.03 -13.43
C TYR A 135 -25.21 19.26 -14.68
N ASP A 136 -24.57 19.53 -15.81
CA ASP A 136 -25.18 19.24 -17.12
C ASP A 136 -25.31 17.71 -17.23
N GLU A 137 -26.54 17.23 -17.30
CA GLU A 137 -26.93 15.81 -17.38
C GLU A 137 -26.60 15.25 -18.79
N ASP A 138 -25.32 15.04 -19.09
CA ASP A 138 -24.93 14.15 -20.19
C ASP A 138 -24.96 12.70 -19.67
N GLU A 139 -26.12 12.04 -19.81
CA GLU A 139 -26.50 10.74 -19.20
C GLU A 139 -25.68 9.50 -19.65
N ASP A 140 -24.68 9.65 -20.52
CA ASP A 140 -24.03 8.50 -21.20
C ASP A 140 -22.56 8.24 -20.81
N GLU A 141 -21.92 9.05 -19.95
CA GLU A 141 -20.57 8.78 -19.44
C GLU A 141 -20.60 8.35 -17.97
N GLU A 142 -20.05 7.15 -17.69
CA GLU A 142 -19.88 6.65 -16.34
C GLU A 142 -19.03 7.63 -15.53
N SER A 143 -19.67 8.39 -14.64
CA SER A 143 -19.01 9.48 -13.94
C SER A 143 -17.80 8.95 -13.17
N PRO A 144 -16.64 9.62 -13.26
CA PRO A 144 -15.44 9.18 -12.57
C PRO A 144 -15.70 9.09 -11.07
N CYS A 145 -15.05 8.13 -10.39
CA CYS A 145 -15.25 7.94 -8.95
C CYS A 145 -15.01 9.26 -8.20
N TYR A 146 -16.06 9.80 -7.57
CA TYR A 146 -16.03 11.08 -6.86
C TYR A 146 -14.85 11.20 -5.86
N SER A 147 -14.53 10.10 -5.15
CA SER A 147 -13.47 10.12 -4.14
C SER A 147 -12.07 10.30 -4.72
N CYS A 148 -11.78 9.77 -5.90
CA CYS A 148 -10.43 9.82 -6.50
C CYS A 148 -10.38 10.57 -7.83
N ALA A 149 -11.51 11.16 -8.26
CA ALA A 149 -11.71 11.73 -9.59
C ALA A 149 -11.20 10.80 -10.71
N GLY A 150 -11.49 9.50 -10.59
CA GLY A 150 -11.10 8.48 -11.57
C GLY A 150 -9.63 8.02 -11.52
N ARG A 151 -8.80 8.56 -10.62
CA ARG A 151 -7.38 8.15 -10.49
C ARG A 151 -7.16 6.76 -9.90
N GLU A 152 -8.18 6.15 -9.31
CA GLU A 152 -8.12 4.84 -8.65
C GLU A 152 -7.33 4.81 -7.33
N PHE A 153 -6.74 5.93 -6.92
CA PHE A 153 -6.00 6.08 -5.66
C PHE A 153 -6.10 7.50 -5.10
N ASN A 154 -5.72 7.65 -3.84
CA ASN A 154 -5.57 8.91 -3.13
C ASN A 154 -4.14 9.05 -2.62
N TYR A 155 -3.63 10.28 -2.64
CA TYR A 155 -2.38 10.61 -1.98
C TYR A 155 -2.62 10.81 -0.49
N VAL A 156 -1.81 10.15 0.34
CA VAL A 156 -1.86 10.31 1.79
C VAL A 156 -0.46 10.67 2.27
N GLN A 157 -0.34 11.76 3.01
CA GLN A 157 0.93 12.10 3.64
C GLN A 157 1.17 11.16 4.83
N ALA A 158 2.40 10.65 4.93
CA ALA A 158 2.88 9.92 6.09
C ALA A 158 4.19 10.54 6.58
N VAL A 159 4.48 10.36 7.86
CA VAL A 159 5.71 10.81 8.48
C VAL A 159 6.50 9.59 8.90
N VAL A 160 7.73 9.49 8.42
CA VAL A 160 8.71 8.49 8.84
C VAL A 160 9.40 9.04 10.08
N SER A 161 9.43 8.25 11.15
CA SER A 161 10.07 8.60 12.42
C SER A 161 11.33 7.77 12.68
N ASP A 162 12.23 8.30 13.49
CA ASP A 162 13.42 7.59 13.98
C ASP A 162 13.16 6.60 15.11
N ASP A 163 14.23 5.97 15.60
CA ASP A 163 14.17 5.00 16.69
C ASP A 163 13.74 5.59 18.03
N GLN A 164 13.67 6.91 18.12
CA GLN A 164 13.19 7.67 19.27
C GLN A 164 11.77 8.20 19.04
N GLY A 165 11.18 7.93 17.88
CA GLY A 165 9.86 8.40 17.48
C GLY A 165 9.87 9.82 16.89
N GLU A 166 11.04 10.43 16.71
CA GLU A 166 11.15 11.79 16.18
C GLU A 166 10.96 11.79 14.65
N PRO A 167 10.18 12.72 14.09
CA PRO A 167 9.91 12.74 12.66
C PRO A 167 11.16 13.12 11.85
N VAL A 168 11.55 12.30 10.88
CA VAL A 168 12.74 12.49 10.04
C VAL A 168 12.45 12.75 8.57
N GLU A 169 11.33 12.26 8.05
CA GLU A 169 10.95 12.43 6.64
C GLU A 169 9.42 12.53 6.51
N ALA A 170 8.93 13.43 5.68
CA ALA A 170 7.54 13.45 5.24
C ALA A 170 7.46 12.86 3.82
N ILE A 171 6.65 11.83 3.65
CA ILE A 171 6.48 11.11 2.39
C ILE A 171 5.02 11.15 1.95
N TYR A 172 4.78 10.89 0.66
CA TYR A 172 3.44 10.66 0.14
C TYR A 172 3.28 9.19 -0.25
N LEU A 173 2.15 8.61 0.14
CA LEU A 173 1.76 7.24 -0.14
C LEU A 173 0.64 7.23 -1.17
N ARG A 174 0.70 6.26 -2.09
CA ARG A 174 -0.35 5.99 -3.07
C ARG A 174 -1.34 4.97 -2.48
N LEU A 175 -2.38 5.46 -1.82
CA LEU A 175 -3.40 4.62 -1.19
C LEU A 175 -4.52 4.27 -2.20
N PRO A 176 -4.79 2.98 -2.48
CA PRO A 176 -5.88 2.60 -3.38
C PRO A 176 -7.23 3.17 -2.93
N CYS A 177 -8.00 3.68 -3.88
CA CYS A 177 -9.36 4.17 -3.63
C CYS A 177 -10.31 2.98 -3.48
N GLY A 178 -11.36 3.12 -2.67
CA GLY A 178 -12.38 2.10 -2.49
C GLY A 178 -13.06 1.62 -3.78
N CYS A 179 -13.05 2.45 -4.84
CA CYS A 179 -13.55 2.05 -6.16
C CYS A 179 -12.73 0.93 -6.83
N THR A 180 -11.54 0.62 -6.32
CA THR A 180 -10.68 -0.47 -6.81
C THR A 180 -10.76 -1.75 -5.99
N ALA A 181 -11.72 -1.85 -5.07
CA ALA A 181 -11.82 -3.00 -4.16
C ALA A 181 -11.93 -4.36 -4.88
N ASP A 182 -12.56 -4.39 -6.05
CA ASP A 182 -12.71 -5.57 -6.92
C ASP A 182 -11.40 -6.01 -7.60
N ARG A 183 -10.46 -5.06 -7.78
CA ARG A 183 -9.12 -5.28 -8.33
C ARG A 183 -8.09 -5.69 -7.29
N MET A 184 -8.39 -5.51 -6.00
CA MET A 184 -7.49 -5.91 -4.93
C MET A 184 -7.19 -7.41 -5.01
N ARG A 185 -5.91 -7.75 -4.86
CA ARG A 185 -5.39 -9.13 -4.90
C ARG A 185 -4.64 -9.43 -3.61
N VAL A 186 -4.78 -10.67 -3.15
CA VAL A 186 -3.87 -11.24 -2.17
C VAL A 186 -2.67 -11.80 -2.92
N ILE A 187 -1.49 -11.28 -2.65
CA ILE A 187 -0.22 -11.78 -3.20
C ILE A 187 0.40 -12.74 -2.20
N LEU A 188 0.82 -13.91 -2.69
CA LEU A 188 1.44 -14.99 -1.91
C LEU A 188 2.79 -15.33 -2.50
N GLY A 189 3.84 -15.36 -1.68
CA GLY A 189 5.14 -15.93 -2.07
C GLY A 189 6.19 -14.94 -2.55
N ASP A 190 5.82 -13.67 -2.79
CA ASP A 190 6.79 -12.59 -3.01
C ASP A 190 7.15 -11.98 -1.67
N LEU A 191 8.36 -12.27 -1.21
CA LEU A 191 8.93 -11.62 -0.03
C LEU A 191 9.26 -10.17 -0.43
N ILE A 192 8.33 -9.26 -0.17
CA ILE A 192 8.55 -7.83 -0.38
C ILE A 192 9.15 -7.21 0.88
N GLU A 193 10.22 -6.42 0.70
CA GLU A 193 10.75 -5.58 1.76
C GLU A 193 9.86 -4.33 1.86
N VAL A 194 9.32 -4.08 3.05
CA VAL A 194 8.59 -2.85 3.35
C VAL A 194 9.38 -1.97 4.30
N ALA A 195 9.23 -0.66 4.14
CA ALA A 195 9.57 0.31 5.17
C ALA A 195 8.47 0.28 6.24
N GLY A 196 8.88 0.40 7.50
CA GLY A 196 7.97 0.52 8.63
C GLY A 196 7.88 1.96 9.09
#